data_AF-A0A1I7Z267-F1
#
_entry.id   AF-A0A1I7Z267-F1
#
_cell.length_a   1.000
_cell.length_b   1.000
_cell.length_c   1.000
_cell.angle_alpha   90.00
_cell.angle_beta   90.00
_cell.angle_gamma   90.00
#
_symmetry.space_group_name_H-M   'P 1'
#
loop_
_entity.id
_entity.type
_entity.pdbx_description
1 polymer ?
#
loop_
_entity_poly.entity_id
_entity_poly.type
_entity_poly.pdbx_seq_one_letter_code
_entity_poly.pdbx_strand_id
1 'polypeptide(L)'
;MSSLKRAQKMAGQREHRERAQPGSRAKLGLLEKKKDYQLRARDYNKKKEELHKLRRLAQNKNPDEFHYHMINSHMGFDGVHRELSPESDDETELQKKLGDLRNLQYVKHKLQVERKKIEKLKATLHMTDMARQNTHTIFVDDDDDAKTFDAAKYFDTPKELLGRSFSRPKTETLQRNSVSALSKAEVLEAEKLRKKQYSELVKRIEREKELTIVVEKMEVKKNLQASTGAELQPKLVKKGTTTKAAVFEWQYERKK
;
A
#
# COMPACT_ATOMS: atom_id res chain seq x y z
N MET A 1 69.17 -18.44 -13.38
CA MET A 1 68.56 -17.72 -12.23
C MET A 1 68.31 -16.26 -12.59
N SER A 2 67.18 -15.96 -13.25
CA SER A 2 66.80 -14.61 -13.75
C SER A 2 66.07 -13.75 -12.69
N SER A 3 65.65 -14.38 -11.58
CA SER A 3 64.90 -13.75 -10.49
C SER A 3 65.71 -12.69 -9.72
N LEU A 4 66.99 -12.98 -9.42
CA LEU A 4 67.85 -12.06 -8.66
C LEU A 4 68.28 -10.82 -9.46
N LYS A 5 68.41 -10.93 -10.77
CA LYS A 5 68.81 -9.82 -11.66
C LYS A 5 67.68 -8.78 -11.80
N ARG A 6 66.41 -9.21 -11.73
CA ARG A 6 65.26 -8.31 -11.65
C ARG A 6 65.19 -7.64 -10.27
N ALA A 7 65.41 -8.39 -9.19
CA ALA A 7 65.40 -7.85 -7.83
C ALA A 7 66.46 -6.76 -7.61
N GLN A 8 67.71 -6.97 -8.06
CA GLN A 8 68.77 -5.95 -7.98
C GLN A 8 68.47 -4.70 -8.84
N LYS A 9 67.84 -4.87 -10.01
CA LYS A 9 67.46 -3.73 -10.87
C LYS A 9 66.25 -2.97 -10.31
N MET A 10 65.31 -3.65 -9.65
CA MET A 10 64.14 -3.03 -9.01
C MET A 10 64.48 -2.37 -7.68
N ALA A 11 65.45 -2.88 -6.92
CA ALA A 11 65.87 -2.30 -5.63
C ALA A 11 66.43 -0.86 -5.76
N GLY A 12 66.93 -0.47 -6.95
CA GLY A 12 67.46 0.87 -7.22
C GLY A 12 66.55 1.78 -8.08
N GLN A 13 65.44 1.28 -8.61
CA GLN A 13 64.54 2.09 -9.44
C GLN A 13 63.46 2.73 -8.57
N ARG A 14 63.50 4.07 -8.47
CA ARG A 14 62.46 4.84 -7.80
C ARG A 14 61.15 4.75 -8.59
N GLU A 15 60.07 4.44 -7.89
CA GLU A 15 58.73 4.48 -8.47
C GLU A 15 58.34 5.94 -8.76
N HIS A 16 58.11 6.25 -10.04
CA HIS A 16 57.61 7.56 -10.44
C HIS A 16 56.09 7.61 -10.27
N ARG A 17 55.63 8.40 -9.30
CA ARG A 17 54.20 8.61 -9.05
C ARG A 17 53.60 9.64 -10.00
N GLU A 18 52.37 9.42 -10.42
CA GLU A 18 51.63 10.34 -11.28
C GLU A 18 51.08 11.53 -10.47
N ARG A 19 51.07 12.74 -11.05
CA ARG A 19 50.57 13.95 -10.38
C ARG A 19 49.04 14.06 -10.46
N ALA A 20 48.41 14.56 -9.40
CA ALA A 20 46.99 14.86 -9.34
C ALA A 20 46.59 16.12 -10.16
N GLN A 21 45.28 16.33 -10.35
CA GLN A 21 44.72 17.57 -10.90
C GLN A 21 44.99 18.75 -9.95
N PRO A 22 45.38 19.96 -10.42
CA PRO A 22 45.51 21.14 -9.57
C PRO A 22 44.20 21.50 -8.88
N GLY A 23 44.27 21.94 -7.62
CA GLY A 23 43.09 22.24 -6.80
C GLY A 23 42.14 23.28 -7.42
N SER A 24 42.68 24.29 -8.10
CA SER A 24 41.88 25.31 -8.80
C SER A 24 41.03 24.75 -9.95
N ARG A 25 41.38 23.58 -10.49
CA ARG A 25 40.69 22.90 -11.60
C ARG A 25 40.02 21.60 -11.18
N ALA A 26 39.90 21.33 -9.88
CA ALA A 26 39.25 20.13 -9.36
C ALA A 26 37.81 19.95 -9.88
N LYS A 27 37.10 21.06 -10.18
CA LYS A 27 35.76 21.06 -10.78
C LYS A 27 35.66 20.32 -12.11
N LEU A 28 36.76 20.23 -12.88
CA LEU A 28 36.79 19.57 -14.20
C LEU A 28 36.96 18.04 -14.11
N GLY A 29 37.09 17.50 -12.91
CA GLY A 29 37.33 16.08 -12.69
C GLY A 29 38.81 15.69 -12.81
N LEU A 30 39.06 14.39 -12.99
CA LEU A 30 40.41 13.83 -13.00
C LEU A 30 41.23 14.33 -14.20
N LEU A 31 42.50 14.62 -13.96
CA LEU A 31 43.44 15.00 -15.03
C LEU A 31 43.86 13.76 -15.79
N GLU A 32 43.26 13.56 -16.96
CA GLU A 32 43.58 12.43 -17.83
C GLU A 32 45.06 12.35 -18.18
N LYS A 33 45.58 11.13 -18.17
CA LYS A 33 46.96 10.81 -18.54
C LYS A 33 46.99 10.04 -19.85
N LYS A 34 48.21 9.70 -20.29
CA LYS A 34 48.40 8.98 -21.56
C LYS A 34 47.65 7.63 -21.60
N LYS A 35 47.57 6.92 -20.48
CA LYS A 35 46.80 5.66 -20.35
C LYS A 35 45.31 5.90 -20.61
N ASP A 36 44.73 6.90 -19.96
CA ASP A 36 43.32 7.26 -20.12
C ASP A 36 43.02 7.74 -21.55
N TYR A 37 43.90 8.58 -22.12
CA TYR A 37 43.81 9.00 -23.51
C TYR A 37 43.79 7.80 -24.47
N GLN A 38 44.66 6.81 -24.26
CA GLN A 38 44.70 5.61 -25.10
C GLN A 38 43.40 4.81 -25.00
N LEU A 39 42.83 4.66 -23.81
CA LEU A 39 41.54 3.98 -23.62
C LEU A 39 40.42 4.73 -24.35
N ARG A 40 40.34 6.05 -24.17
CA ARG A 40 39.34 6.89 -24.85
C ARG A 40 39.50 6.86 -26.37
N ALA A 41 40.73 6.96 -26.89
CA ALA A 41 40.99 6.93 -28.33
C ALA A 41 40.60 5.58 -28.94
N ARG A 42 40.88 4.47 -28.23
CA ARG A 42 40.44 3.13 -28.65
C ARG A 42 38.92 2.99 -28.67
N ASP A 43 38.23 3.44 -27.61
CA ASP A 43 36.77 3.43 -27.55
C ASP A 43 36.13 4.26 -28.68
N TYR A 44 36.64 5.48 -28.90
CA TYR A 44 36.18 6.34 -29.99
C TYR A 44 36.39 5.70 -31.37
N ASN A 45 37.57 5.14 -31.62
CA ASN A 45 37.86 4.48 -32.90
C ASN A 45 36.97 3.25 -33.10
N LYS A 46 36.72 2.44 -32.06
CA LYS A 46 35.80 1.30 -32.13
C LYS A 46 34.38 1.74 -32.50
N LYS A 47 33.85 2.75 -31.81
CA LYS A 47 32.52 3.32 -32.12
C LYS A 47 32.45 3.90 -33.54
N LYS A 48 33.51 4.58 -33.98
CA LYS A 48 33.63 5.13 -35.33
C LYS A 48 33.60 4.02 -36.39
N GLU A 49 34.32 2.93 -36.17
CA GLU A 49 34.34 1.76 -37.06
C GLU A 49 32.98 1.07 -37.11
N GLU A 50 32.31 0.86 -35.97
CA GLU A 50 30.95 0.30 -35.89
C GLU A 50 29.93 1.18 -36.63
N LEU A 51 29.95 2.50 -36.41
CA LEU A 51 29.09 3.44 -37.12
C LEU A 51 29.33 3.41 -38.63
N HIS A 52 30.59 3.32 -39.07
CA HIS A 52 30.92 3.21 -40.48
C HIS A 52 30.37 1.91 -41.08
N LYS A 53 30.47 0.78 -40.36
CA LYS A 53 29.88 -0.49 -40.76
C LYS A 53 28.36 -0.41 -40.88
N LEU A 54 27.68 0.16 -39.88
CA LEU A 54 26.22 0.36 -39.89
C LEU A 54 25.76 1.26 -41.04
N ARG A 55 26.50 2.34 -41.35
CA ARG A 55 26.21 3.19 -42.52
C ARG A 55 26.31 2.42 -43.83
N ARG A 56 27.34 1.59 -43.99
CA ARG A 56 27.49 0.74 -45.18
C ARG A 56 26.35 -0.27 -45.31
N LEU A 57 25.95 -0.90 -44.22
CA LEU A 57 24.80 -1.82 -44.20
C LEU A 57 23.50 -1.10 -44.57
N ALA A 58 23.27 0.10 -44.02
CA ALA A 58 22.09 0.91 -44.34
C ALA A 58 22.06 1.35 -45.82
N GLN A 59 23.22 1.71 -46.39
CA GLN A 59 23.36 2.08 -47.81
C GLN A 59 23.10 0.89 -48.74
N ASN A 60 23.53 -0.31 -48.35
CA ASN A 60 23.39 -1.53 -49.13
C ASN A 60 22.09 -2.30 -48.81
N LYS A 61 21.13 -1.67 -48.11
CA LYS A 61 19.86 -2.32 -47.73
C LYS A 61 19.01 -2.58 -48.98
N ASN A 62 18.50 -3.80 -49.12
CA ASN A 62 17.52 -4.13 -50.16
C ASN A 62 16.12 -3.66 -49.71
N PRO A 63 15.43 -2.78 -50.48
CA PRO A 63 14.09 -2.32 -50.12
C PRO A 63 13.04 -3.45 -50.08
N ASP A 64 13.27 -4.54 -50.81
CA ASP A 64 12.35 -5.67 -50.93
C ASP A 64 12.72 -6.85 -50.01
N GLU A 65 13.61 -6.65 -49.03
CA GLU A 65 13.97 -7.70 -48.09
C GLU A 65 12.78 -8.07 -47.19
N PHE A 66 12.53 -9.37 -47.05
CA PHE A 66 11.50 -9.89 -46.15
C PHE A 66 12.10 -10.93 -45.20
N HIS A 67 11.97 -10.66 -43.91
CA HIS A 67 12.26 -11.61 -42.85
C HIS A 67 10.96 -11.96 -42.13
N TYR A 68 10.71 -13.25 -41.83
CA TYR A 68 9.50 -13.69 -41.12
C TYR A 68 9.26 -12.96 -39.78
N HIS A 69 10.32 -12.50 -39.14
CA HIS A 69 10.22 -11.73 -37.89
C HIS A 69 9.62 -10.33 -38.06
N MET A 70 9.52 -9.81 -39.29
CA MET A 70 8.81 -8.56 -39.60
C MET A 70 7.29 -8.68 -39.44
N ILE A 71 6.75 -9.91 -39.33
CA ILE A 71 5.33 -10.13 -38.99
C ILE A 71 5.08 -9.79 -37.51
N ASN A 72 6.04 -10.11 -36.65
CA ASN A 72 5.96 -9.95 -35.20
C ASN A 72 6.67 -8.68 -34.71
N SER A 73 7.00 -7.77 -35.60
CA SER A 73 7.61 -6.49 -35.24
C SER A 73 7.18 -5.41 -36.21
N HIS A 74 7.10 -4.17 -35.72
CA HIS A 74 6.70 -3.03 -36.54
C HIS A 74 7.66 -1.87 -36.33
N MET A 75 7.73 -1.02 -37.34
CA MET A 75 8.42 0.27 -37.24
C MET A 75 7.44 1.31 -36.70
N GLY A 76 7.83 2.00 -35.64
CA GLY A 76 7.07 3.16 -35.16
C GLY A 76 7.09 4.33 -36.15
N PHE A 77 6.19 5.29 -35.96
CA PHE A 77 6.19 6.56 -36.73
C PHE A 77 7.52 7.32 -36.58
N ASP A 78 8.20 7.12 -35.47
CA ASP A 78 9.52 7.64 -35.12
C ASP A 78 10.69 6.89 -35.81
N GLY A 79 10.40 5.83 -36.58
CA GLY A 79 11.42 5.05 -37.28
C GLY A 79 12.23 4.13 -36.37
N VAL A 80 11.74 3.83 -35.16
CA VAL A 80 12.34 2.88 -34.21
C VAL A 80 11.62 1.53 -34.29
N HIS A 81 12.39 0.45 -34.32
CA HIS A 81 11.85 -0.92 -34.34
C HIS A 81 11.24 -1.27 -32.97
N ARG A 82 10.04 -1.83 -32.99
CA ARG A 82 9.33 -2.32 -31.81
C ARG A 82 8.86 -3.74 -32.06
N GLU A 83 9.14 -4.64 -31.12
CA GLU A 83 8.56 -5.97 -31.13
C GLU A 83 7.07 -5.88 -30.81
N LEU A 84 6.24 -6.52 -31.64
CA LEU A 84 4.88 -6.87 -31.26
C LEU A 84 5.04 -8.08 -30.35
N SER A 85 5.29 -7.84 -29.06
CA SER A 85 5.21 -8.91 -28.08
C SER A 85 3.78 -9.46 -28.19
N PRO A 86 3.60 -10.74 -28.55
CA PRO A 86 2.33 -11.36 -28.26
C PRO A 86 2.25 -11.35 -26.73
N GLU A 87 1.48 -10.42 -26.16
CA GLU A 87 0.89 -10.68 -24.86
C GLU A 87 0.34 -12.10 -24.95
N SER A 88 0.74 -12.96 -24.01
CA SER A 88 0.33 -14.36 -23.99
C SER A 88 -1.19 -14.41 -23.99
N ASP A 89 -1.77 -14.54 -25.19
CA ASP A 89 -3.20 -14.67 -25.43
C ASP A 89 -3.63 -16.12 -25.14
N ASP A 90 -2.99 -16.73 -24.14
CA ASP A 90 -3.33 -18.05 -23.59
C ASP A 90 -4.57 -17.99 -22.69
N GLU A 91 -5.15 -16.80 -22.52
CA GLU A 91 -6.40 -16.62 -21.79
C GLU A 91 -7.57 -16.45 -22.75
N THR A 92 -8.40 -17.50 -22.81
CA THR A 92 -9.76 -17.47 -23.36
C THR A 92 -10.51 -16.25 -22.79
N GLU A 93 -11.46 -15.66 -23.52
CA GLU A 93 -12.28 -14.55 -22.98
C GLU A 93 -12.94 -14.88 -21.62
N LEU A 94 -13.28 -16.15 -21.39
CA LEU A 94 -13.75 -16.67 -20.11
C LEU A 94 -12.68 -16.55 -19.01
N GLN A 95 -11.41 -16.83 -19.31
CA GLN A 95 -10.27 -16.70 -18.41
C GLN A 95 -9.96 -15.23 -18.10
N LYS A 96 -10.03 -14.33 -19.09
CA LYS A 96 -9.91 -12.86 -18.87
C LYS A 96 -11.00 -12.34 -17.93
N LYS A 97 -12.26 -12.77 -18.14
CA LYS A 97 -13.39 -12.48 -17.23
C LYS A 97 -13.18 -13.12 -15.85
N LEU A 98 -12.62 -14.31 -15.78
CA LEU A 98 -12.27 -15.00 -14.52
C LEU A 98 -11.10 -14.34 -13.79
N GLY A 99 -10.14 -13.71 -14.47
CA GLY A 99 -9.04 -12.95 -13.87
C GLY A 99 -9.54 -11.78 -13.02
N ASP A 100 -10.48 -11.00 -13.56
CA ASP A 100 -11.19 -9.94 -12.82
C ASP A 100 -12.04 -10.52 -11.64
N LEU A 101 -12.61 -11.72 -11.81
CA LEU A 101 -13.44 -12.40 -10.79
C LEU A 101 -12.63 -13.03 -9.64
N ARG A 102 -11.45 -13.62 -9.93
CA ARG A 102 -10.54 -14.20 -8.92
C ARG A 102 -10.10 -13.13 -7.93
N ASN A 103 -9.81 -11.92 -8.43
CA ASN A 103 -9.50 -10.78 -7.60
C ASN A 103 -10.71 -10.31 -6.77
N LEU A 104 -11.91 -10.25 -7.34
CA LEU A 104 -13.13 -9.85 -6.61
C LEU A 104 -13.48 -10.82 -5.48
N GLN A 105 -13.42 -12.14 -5.71
CA GLN A 105 -13.67 -13.13 -4.66
C GLN A 105 -12.62 -13.07 -3.55
N TYR A 106 -11.34 -12.88 -3.90
CA TYR A 106 -10.27 -12.70 -2.93
C TYR A 106 -10.48 -11.46 -2.05
N VAL A 107 -10.80 -10.31 -2.66
CA VAL A 107 -11.07 -9.07 -1.91
C VAL A 107 -12.32 -9.22 -1.03
N LYS A 108 -13.38 -9.86 -1.51
CA LYS A 108 -14.57 -10.19 -0.68
C LYS A 108 -14.22 -11.08 0.51
N HIS A 109 -13.41 -12.11 0.30
CA HIS A 109 -12.93 -12.97 1.38
C HIS A 109 -12.11 -12.16 2.40
N LYS A 110 -11.20 -11.29 1.97
CA LYS A 110 -10.44 -10.41 2.87
C LYS A 110 -11.34 -9.45 3.65
N LEU A 111 -12.35 -8.86 3.01
CA LEU A 111 -13.36 -8.03 3.66
C LEU A 111 -14.11 -8.82 4.76
N GLN A 112 -14.53 -10.06 4.47
CA GLN A 112 -15.18 -10.92 5.47
C GLN A 112 -14.26 -11.27 6.64
N VAL A 113 -12.98 -11.54 6.38
CA VAL A 113 -11.97 -11.79 7.43
C VAL A 113 -11.85 -10.57 8.34
N GLU A 114 -11.76 -9.36 7.78
CA GLU A 114 -11.70 -8.12 8.57
C GLU A 114 -12.99 -7.90 9.38
N ARG A 115 -14.17 -8.10 8.79
CA ARG A 115 -15.46 -8.01 9.50
C ARG A 115 -15.53 -8.96 10.70
N LYS A 116 -15.19 -10.24 10.50
CA LYS A 116 -15.15 -11.24 11.59
C LYS A 116 -14.15 -10.84 12.68
N LYS A 117 -13.02 -10.23 12.32
CA LYS A 117 -12.02 -9.81 13.29
C LYS A 117 -12.45 -8.55 14.06
N ILE A 118 -13.13 -7.61 13.40
CA ILE A 118 -13.78 -6.46 14.04
C ILE A 118 -14.84 -6.93 15.02
N GLU A 119 -15.70 -7.87 14.62
CA GLU A 119 -16.74 -8.44 15.46
C GLU A 119 -16.15 -9.09 16.72
N LYS A 120 -15.12 -9.94 16.56
CA LYS A 120 -14.39 -10.54 17.69
C LYS A 120 -13.80 -9.48 18.62
N LEU A 121 -13.13 -8.45 18.08
CA LEU A 121 -12.56 -7.37 18.88
C LEU A 121 -13.63 -6.57 19.64
N LYS A 122 -14.74 -6.23 18.97
CA LYS A 122 -15.88 -5.53 19.59
C LYS A 122 -16.48 -6.35 20.72
N ALA A 123 -16.63 -7.66 20.53
CA ALA A 123 -17.12 -8.58 21.55
C ALA A 123 -16.18 -8.62 22.77
N THR A 124 -14.86 -8.62 22.57
CA THR A 124 -13.88 -8.66 23.68
C THR A 124 -13.70 -7.33 24.41
N LEU A 125 -13.82 -6.19 23.71
CA LEU A 125 -13.50 -4.88 24.29
C LEU A 125 -14.62 -4.30 25.14
N HIS A 126 -15.87 -4.78 24.98
CA HIS A 126 -17.09 -4.36 25.69
C HIS A 126 -17.40 -2.84 25.69
N MET A 127 -16.53 -2.01 25.11
CA MET A 127 -16.65 -0.56 24.92
C MET A 127 -17.04 0.19 26.20
N THR A 128 -16.53 -0.25 27.36
CA THR A 128 -16.89 0.28 28.68
C THR A 128 -16.38 1.71 28.88
N ASP A 129 -15.20 2.02 28.32
CA ASP A 129 -14.51 3.30 28.48
C ASP A 129 -15.00 4.36 27.46
N MET A 130 -15.90 3.99 26.55
CA MET A 130 -16.50 4.93 25.61
C MET A 130 -17.70 5.62 26.25
N ALA A 131 -17.76 6.95 26.11
CA ALA A 131 -18.91 7.73 26.55
C ALA A 131 -20.17 7.24 25.82
N ARG A 132 -21.12 6.69 26.58
CA ARG A 132 -22.44 6.34 26.05
C ARG A 132 -23.25 7.61 25.91
N GLN A 133 -23.94 7.77 24.78
CA GLN A 133 -24.85 8.89 24.52
C GLN A 133 -26.20 8.75 25.26
N ASN A 134 -26.26 7.92 26.30
CA ASN A 134 -27.50 7.66 27.04
C ASN A 134 -27.57 8.55 28.28
N THR A 135 -28.74 9.12 28.52
CA THR A 135 -29.04 9.94 29.70
C THR A 135 -29.73 9.09 30.77
N HIS A 136 -29.26 9.16 32.02
CA HIS A 136 -29.92 8.52 33.16
C HIS A 136 -30.68 9.58 33.96
N THR A 137 -32.01 9.57 33.87
CA THR A 137 -32.90 10.48 34.61
C THR A 137 -33.32 9.83 35.92
N ILE A 138 -33.21 10.59 37.02
CA ILE A 138 -33.60 10.16 38.36
C ILE A 138 -34.84 10.97 38.73
N PHE A 139 -35.88 10.29 39.19
CA PHE A 139 -37.12 10.92 39.64
C PHE A 139 -37.07 11.08 41.16
N VAL A 140 -37.54 12.23 41.63
CA VAL A 140 -37.55 12.64 43.03
C VAL A 140 -38.94 13.20 43.32
N ASP A 141 -39.44 12.98 44.54
CA ASP A 141 -40.83 13.29 44.89
C ASP A 141 -41.08 14.80 45.12
N ASP A 142 -40.12 15.50 45.71
CA ASP A 142 -40.22 16.93 46.03
C ASP A 142 -39.21 17.81 45.28
N ASP A 143 -39.62 19.05 44.97
CA ASP A 143 -38.77 20.05 44.29
C ASP A 143 -37.55 20.47 45.13
N ASP A 144 -37.66 20.40 46.46
CA ASP A 144 -36.55 20.74 47.37
C ASP A 144 -35.51 19.62 47.45
N ASP A 145 -35.96 18.36 47.34
CA ASP A 145 -35.07 17.20 47.22
C ASP A 145 -34.32 17.21 45.88
N ALA A 146 -34.96 17.68 44.79
CA ALA A 146 -34.30 17.85 43.50
C ALA A 146 -33.15 18.88 43.56
N LYS A 147 -33.28 19.96 44.35
CA LYS A 147 -32.24 20.99 44.50
C LYS A 147 -31.05 20.52 45.34
N THR A 148 -31.28 19.67 46.34
CA THR A 148 -30.23 19.16 47.25
C THR A 148 -29.69 17.78 46.87
N PHE A 149 -30.09 17.27 45.70
CA PHE A 149 -29.76 15.93 45.25
C PHE A 149 -28.25 15.67 45.18
N ASP A 150 -27.79 14.64 45.90
CA ASP A 150 -26.41 14.18 45.88
C ASP A 150 -26.34 12.74 45.33
N ALA A 151 -25.77 12.60 44.14
CA ALA A 151 -25.61 11.31 43.47
C ALA A 151 -24.76 10.31 44.28
N ALA A 152 -23.79 10.77 45.07
CA ALA A 152 -22.93 9.88 45.86
C ALA A 152 -23.75 9.17 46.96
N LYS A 153 -24.60 9.94 47.65
CA LYS A 153 -25.50 9.44 48.68
C LYS A 153 -26.61 8.59 48.10
N TYR A 154 -27.25 9.03 47.01
CA TYR A 154 -28.33 8.29 46.37
C TYR A 154 -27.92 6.87 45.93
N PHE A 155 -26.70 6.72 45.39
CA PHE A 155 -26.18 5.42 44.95
C PHE A 155 -25.40 4.65 46.01
N ASP A 156 -25.22 5.19 47.22
CA ASP A 156 -24.32 4.66 48.26
C ASP A 156 -22.92 4.34 47.72
N THR A 157 -22.36 5.22 46.87
CA THR A 157 -21.07 4.97 46.18
C THR A 157 -20.08 6.10 46.42
N PRO A 158 -18.77 5.79 46.48
CA PRO A 158 -17.74 6.82 46.59
C PRO A 158 -17.71 7.71 45.33
N LYS A 159 -17.45 9.00 45.54
CA LYS A 159 -17.50 10.04 44.49
C LYS A 159 -16.64 9.73 43.25
N GLU A 160 -15.51 9.04 43.43
CA GLU A 160 -14.60 8.63 42.36
C GLU A 160 -15.24 7.69 41.34
N LEU A 161 -16.24 6.90 41.75
CA LEU A 161 -16.90 5.92 40.89
C LEU A 161 -18.11 6.50 40.13
N LEU A 162 -18.54 7.72 40.45
CA LEU A 162 -19.65 8.38 39.76
C LEU A 162 -19.32 8.70 38.30
N GLY A 163 -18.03 8.88 37.99
CA GLY A 163 -17.56 9.16 36.63
C GLY A 163 -17.67 7.97 35.66
N ARG A 164 -17.86 6.73 36.16
CA ARG A 164 -18.02 5.55 35.30
C ARG A 164 -19.47 5.09 35.28
N SER A 165 -19.93 4.63 34.11
CA SER A 165 -21.32 4.21 33.93
C SER A 165 -21.60 2.80 34.45
N PHE A 166 -20.62 1.91 34.39
CA PHE A 166 -20.71 0.48 34.68
C PHE A 166 -20.05 0.12 36.02
N SER A 167 -20.52 -0.97 36.64
CA SER A 167 -19.97 -1.56 37.89
C SER A 167 -19.70 -0.51 38.98
N ARG A 168 -20.77 0.01 39.60
CA ARG A 168 -20.71 0.93 40.74
C ARG A 168 -21.14 0.18 42.02
N PRO A 169 -20.22 -0.51 42.72
CA PRO A 169 -20.56 -1.23 43.94
C PRO A 169 -20.88 -0.25 45.07
N LYS A 170 -21.84 -0.64 45.92
CA LYS A 170 -22.14 0.10 47.15
C LYS A 170 -20.96 0.07 48.12
N THR A 171 -20.86 1.07 48.98
CA THR A 171 -19.85 1.15 50.06
C THR A 171 -19.85 -0.10 50.94
N GLU A 172 -21.03 -0.61 51.32
CA GLU A 172 -21.14 -1.86 52.07
C GLU A 172 -20.55 -3.06 51.32
N THR A 173 -20.77 -3.16 50.01
CA THR A 173 -20.23 -4.24 49.19
C THR A 173 -18.71 -4.17 49.09
N LEU A 174 -18.16 -2.96 49.00
CA LEU A 174 -16.72 -2.71 49.02
C LEU A 174 -16.08 -3.06 50.38
N GLN A 175 -16.81 -2.88 51.48
CA GLN A 175 -16.35 -3.26 52.82
C GLN A 175 -16.42 -4.77 53.05
N ARG A 176 -17.46 -5.44 52.54
CA ARG A 176 -17.65 -6.90 52.69
C ARG A 176 -16.70 -7.72 51.82
N ASN A 177 -16.43 -7.26 50.60
CA ASN A 177 -15.60 -7.99 49.65
C ASN A 177 -14.22 -7.36 49.54
N SER A 178 -13.18 -8.05 50.02
CA SER A 178 -11.81 -7.67 49.71
C SER A 178 -11.57 -7.96 48.22
N VAL A 179 -11.51 -6.89 47.43
CA VAL A 179 -11.07 -6.99 46.04
C VAL A 179 -9.60 -7.36 46.08
N SER A 180 -9.21 -8.48 45.46
CA SER A 180 -7.80 -8.79 45.23
C SER A 180 -7.22 -7.66 44.39
N ALA A 181 -6.47 -6.77 45.04
CA ALA A 181 -5.87 -5.64 44.36
C ALA A 181 -4.78 -6.17 43.42
N LEU A 182 -5.09 -6.20 42.12
CA LEU A 182 -4.05 -6.26 41.09
C LEU A 182 -3.07 -5.13 41.39
N SER A 183 -1.77 -5.42 41.36
CA SER A 183 -0.76 -4.40 41.64
C SER A 183 -0.94 -3.20 40.72
N LYS A 184 -0.58 -1.99 41.15
CA LYS A 184 -0.71 -0.78 40.31
C LYS A 184 -0.02 -0.95 38.94
N ALA A 185 1.07 -1.72 38.91
CA ALA A 185 1.79 -2.08 37.69
C ALA A 185 0.96 -2.97 36.75
N GLU A 186 0.29 -4.00 37.26
CA GLU A 186 -0.58 -4.88 36.47
C GLU A 186 -1.77 -4.12 35.86
N VAL A 187 -2.36 -3.19 36.61
CA VAL A 187 -3.46 -2.35 36.11
C VAL A 187 -3.00 -1.47 34.94
N LEU A 188 -1.81 -0.86 35.05
CA LEU A 188 -1.22 -0.05 33.99
C LEU A 188 -0.91 -0.89 32.73
N GLU A 189 -0.39 -2.11 32.89
CA GLU A 189 -0.15 -3.01 31.76
C GLU A 189 -1.45 -3.45 31.08
N ALA A 190 -2.49 -3.75 31.86
CA ALA A 190 -3.82 -4.07 31.31
C ALA A 190 -4.42 -2.88 30.55
N GLU A 191 -4.25 -1.66 31.04
CA GLU A 191 -4.69 -0.44 30.35
C GLU A 191 -3.94 -0.22 29.02
N LYS A 192 -2.61 -0.44 29.01
CA LYS A 192 -1.80 -0.39 27.78
C LYS A 192 -2.29 -1.41 26.76
N LEU A 193 -2.56 -2.65 27.19
CA LEU A 193 -3.07 -3.71 26.32
C LEU A 193 -4.44 -3.31 25.72
N ARG A 194 -5.33 -2.77 26.56
CA ARG A 194 -6.64 -2.29 26.12
C ARG A 194 -6.54 -1.16 25.10
N LYS A 195 -5.66 -0.16 25.33
CA LYS A 195 -5.39 0.93 24.37
C LYS A 195 -4.86 0.40 23.03
N LYS A 196 -3.96 -0.59 23.06
CA LYS A 196 -3.48 -1.27 21.84
C LYS A 196 -4.63 -1.92 21.07
N GLN A 197 -5.50 -2.66 21.74
CA GLN A 197 -6.67 -3.30 21.12
C GLN A 197 -7.65 -2.28 20.53
N TYR A 198 -7.93 -1.17 21.21
CA TYR A 198 -8.74 -0.08 20.63
C TYR A 198 -8.09 0.52 19.39
N SER A 199 -6.77 0.78 19.42
CA SER A 199 -6.04 1.30 18.25
C SER A 199 -6.08 0.33 17.06
N GLU A 200 -6.02 -0.98 17.33
CA GLU A 200 -6.15 -2.02 16.33
C GLU A 200 -7.57 -2.07 15.75
N LEU A 201 -8.58 -1.94 16.60
CA LEU A 201 -9.99 -1.90 16.20
C LEU A 201 -10.26 -0.73 15.24
N VAL A 202 -9.78 0.48 15.57
CA VAL A 202 -9.95 1.67 14.71
C VAL A 202 -9.34 1.44 13.32
N LYS A 203 -8.08 0.98 13.28
CA LYS A 203 -7.38 0.69 12.01
C LYS A 203 -8.10 -0.38 11.18
N ARG A 204 -8.69 -1.39 11.82
CA ARG A 204 -9.47 -2.41 11.11
C ARG A 204 -10.77 -1.86 10.54
N ILE A 205 -11.47 -1.00 11.27
CA ILE A 205 -12.68 -0.33 10.77
C ILE A 205 -12.35 0.54 9.55
N GLU A 206 -11.23 1.25 9.57
CA GLU A 206 -10.78 2.02 8.40
C GLU A 206 -10.49 1.12 7.20
N ARG A 207 -9.75 0.02 7.41
CA ARG A 207 -9.46 -0.96 6.36
C ARG A 207 -10.72 -1.62 5.80
N GLU A 208 -11.70 -1.92 6.65
CA GLU A 208 -12.99 -2.49 6.22
C GLU A 208 -13.76 -1.52 5.31
N LYS A 209 -13.73 -0.22 5.59
CA LYS A 209 -14.30 0.82 4.71
C LYS A 209 -13.57 0.86 3.36
N GLU A 210 -12.24 0.87 3.37
CA GLU A 210 -11.43 0.88 2.14
C GLU A 210 -11.71 -0.35 1.26
N LEU A 211 -11.70 -1.55 1.86
CA LEU A 211 -12.00 -2.79 1.16
C LEU A 211 -13.43 -2.81 0.62
N THR A 212 -14.40 -2.26 1.35
CA THR A 212 -15.78 -2.14 0.89
C THR A 212 -15.86 -1.30 -0.38
N ILE A 213 -15.19 -0.14 -0.42
CA ILE A 213 -15.14 0.73 -1.62
C ILE A 213 -14.52 0.00 -2.81
N VAL A 214 -13.44 -0.76 -2.58
CA VAL A 214 -12.80 -1.55 -3.64
C VAL A 214 -13.74 -2.63 -4.17
N VAL A 215 -14.43 -3.36 -3.30
CA VAL A 215 -15.42 -4.38 -3.70
C VAL A 215 -16.52 -3.75 -4.53
N GLU A 216 -17.11 -2.65 -4.08
CA GLU A 216 -18.18 -1.94 -4.80
C GLU A 216 -17.72 -1.49 -6.20
N LYS A 217 -16.51 -0.93 -6.32
CA LYS A 217 -15.94 -0.52 -7.62
C LYS A 217 -15.74 -1.70 -8.57
N MET A 218 -15.22 -2.82 -8.04
CA MET A 218 -15.01 -4.04 -8.81
C MET A 218 -16.33 -4.69 -9.23
N GLU A 219 -17.35 -4.66 -8.37
CA GLU A 219 -18.70 -5.15 -8.69
C GLU A 219 -19.36 -4.30 -9.78
N VAL A 220 -19.27 -2.97 -9.70
CA VAL A 220 -19.77 -2.07 -10.73
C VAL A 220 -19.08 -2.35 -12.06
N LYS A 221 -17.74 -2.47 -12.09
CA LYS A 221 -16.98 -2.81 -13.31
C LYS A 221 -17.45 -4.14 -13.90
N LYS A 222 -17.61 -5.18 -13.07
CA LYS A 222 -18.12 -6.48 -13.48
C LYS A 222 -19.53 -6.38 -14.08
N ASN A 223 -20.43 -5.64 -13.43
CA ASN A 223 -21.80 -5.48 -13.90
C ASN A 223 -21.87 -4.71 -15.23
N LEU A 224 -21.02 -3.69 -15.41
CA LEU A 224 -20.89 -2.95 -16.67
C LEU A 224 -20.37 -3.84 -17.81
N GLN A 225 -19.34 -4.65 -17.54
CA GLN A 225 -18.84 -5.64 -18.51
C GLN A 225 -19.90 -6.68 -18.89
N ALA A 226 -20.82 -7.02 -17.98
CA ALA A 226 -21.92 -7.91 -18.29
C ALA A 226 -23.00 -7.24 -19.16
N SER A 227 -23.12 -5.90 -19.13
CA SER A 227 -24.10 -5.15 -19.91
C SER A 227 -23.59 -4.64 -21.27
N THR A 228 -22.31 -4.79 -21.61
CA THR A 228 -21.73 -4.24 -22.86
C THR A 228 -22.38 -4.78 -24.15
N GLY A 229 -23.12 -5.88 -24.09
CA GLY A 229 -23.89 -6.44 -25.22
C GLY A 229 -25.41 -6.32 -25.11
N ALA A 230 -25.93 -5.64 -24.08
CA ALA A 230 -27.37 -5.45 -23.91
C ALA A 230 -27.90 -4.28 -24.78
N GLU A 231 -29.14 -4.37 -25.25
CA GLU A 231 -29.79 -3.30 -26.03
C GLU A 231 -29.91 -2.01 -25.20
N LEU A 232 -30.22 -2.15 -23.92
CA LEU A 232 -30.35 -1.04 -22.98
C LEU A 232 -29.10 -0.90 -22.14
N GLN A 233 -28.28 0.10 -22.47
CA GLN A 233 -27.09 0.42 -21.70
C GLN A 233 -27.46 1.16 -20.39
N PRO A 234 -26.78 0.85 -19.28
CA PRO A 234 -27.02 1.52 -18.01
C PRO A 234 -26.65 3.00 -18.06
N LYS A 235 -27.49 3.85 -17.46
CA LYS A 235 -27.27 5.30 -17.41
C LYS A 235 -26.46 5.67 -16.17
N LEU A 236 -25.42 6.48 -16.35
CA LEU A 236 -24.60 6.98 -15.23
C LEU A 236 -25.38 8.07 -14.47
N VAL A 237 -25.71 7.81 -13.22
CA VAL A 237 -26.41 8.77 -12.34
C VAL A 237 -25.41 9.61 -11.55
N LYS A 238 -24.39 8.96 -10.97
CA LYS A 238 -23.33 9.63 -10.20
C LYS A 238 -21.95 9.09 -10.57
N LYS A 239 -21.03 10.01 -10.87
CA LYS A 239 -19.62 9.68 -11.10
C LYS A 239 -19.00 9.11 -9.83
N GLY A 240 -18.13 8.12 -9.99
CA GLY A 240 -17.38 7.54 -8.89
C GLY A 240 -16.37 8.54 -8.32
N THR A 241 -16.13 8.47 -7.02
CA THR A 241 -15.11 9.27 -6.32
C THR A 241 -14.04 8.35 -5.72
N THR A 242 -13.03 8.91 -5.08
CA THR A 242 -12.06 8.12 -4.30
C THR A 242 -12.76 7.30 -3.23
N THR A 243 -13.77 7.89 -2.58
CA THR A 243 -14.48 7.32 -1.43
C THR A 243 -15.72 6.49 -1.76
N LYS A 244 -16.24 6.52 -2.99
CA LYS A 244 -17.45 5.79 -3.38
C LYS A 244 -17.38 5.28 -4.82
N ALA A 245 -17.99 4.13 -5.08
CA ALA A 245 -18.16 3.63 -6.44
C ALA A 245 -19.13 4.50 -7.27
N ALA A 246 -19.02 4.42 -8.60
CA ALA A 246 -19.95 5.08 -9.51
C ALA A 246 -21.34 4.43 -9.43
N VAL A 247 -22.40 5.24 -9.51
CA VAL A 247 -23.78 4.76 -9.46
C VAL A 247 -24.39 4.80 -10.85
N PHE A 248 -24.83 3.63 -11.30
CA PHE A 248 -25.50 3.44 -12.58
C PHE A 248 -26.94 2.99 -12.34
N GLU A 249 -27.83 3.41 -13.22
CA GLU A 249 -29.23 3.01 -13.26
C GLU A 249 -29.43 2.09 -14.47
N TRP A 250 -29.78 0.83 -14.19
CA TRP A 250 -30.19 -0.12 -15.22
C TRP A 250 -31.69 0.04 -15.45
N GLN A 251 -32.10 0.10 -16.72
CA GLN A 251 -33.52 0.04 -17.03
C GLN A 251 -34.06 -1.35 -16.68
N TYR A 252 -35.29 -1.37 -16.17
CA TYR A 252 -35.92 -2.63 -15.80
C TYR A 252 -36.23 -3.44 -17.05
N GLU A 253 -35.56 -4.57 -17.19
CA GLU A 253 -35.81 -5.55 -18.23
C GLU A 253 -35.92 -6.93 -17.59
N ARG A 254 -37.01 -7.66 -17.93
CA ARG A 254 -37.19 -9.02 -17.44
C ARG A 254 -36.21 -9.92 -18.19
N LYS A 255 -35.26 -10.50 -17.46
CA LYS A 255 -34.40 -11.57 -17.99
C LYS A 255 -35.30 -12.72 -18.46
N LYS A 256 -35.22 -13.04 -19.76
CA LYS A 256 -35.88 -14.21 -20.35
C LYS A 256 -35.27 -15.49 -19.82
#